data_AF-A0A0S6U4Z1-F1
#
_entry.id   AF-A0A0S6U4Z1-F1
#
_cell.length_a   1.000
_cell.length_b   1.000
_cell.length_c   1.000
_cell.angle_alpha   90.00
_cell.angle_beta   90.00
_cell.angle_gamma   90.00
#
_symmetry.space_group_name_H-M   'P 1'
#
loop_
_entity.id
_entity.type
_entity.pdbx_description
1 polymer ?
#
loop_
_entity_poly.entity_id
_entity_poly.type
_entity_poly.pdbx_seq_one_letter_code
_entity_poly.pdbx_strand_id
1 'polypeptide(L)'
;MKSFQTKNMTMVWFLMVLSIIMYIAVIIMLFKLLKLKFYPSYSGFTFPLVISGISIKLTNGFLTKSGQAIPLLKYLVKLQEVVAVVITIYVLIRYIQFLLPEKHDCISINKGN
;
A
#
# COMPACT_ATOMS: atom_id res chain seq x y z
N MET A 1 -6.90 -19.88 -18.94
CA MET A 1 -6.20 -19.61 -20.22
C MET A 1 -5.30 -18.38 -20.04
N LYS A 2 -3.97 -18.51 -20.19
CA LYS A 2 -3.05 -17.36 -20.21
C LYS A 2 -2.82 -16.94 -21.66
N SER A 3 -3.56 -15.94 -22.12
CA SER A 3 -3.75 -15.62 -23.55
C SER A 3 -2.58 -14.89 -24.23
N PHE A 4 -1.46 -14.66 -23.54
CA PHE A 4 -0.28 -14.02 -24.14
C PHE A 4 0.92 -14.98 -24.08
N GLN A 5 1.17 -15.67 -25.20
CA GLN A 5 2.33 -16.55 -25.39
C GLN A 5 3.63 -15.77 -25.62
N THR A 6 3.56 -14.49 -26.00
CA THR A 6 4.70 -13.58 -26.01
C THR A 6 4.82 -12.93 -24.65
N LYS A 7 5.73 -13.45 -23.83
CA LYS A 7 6.22 -12.82 -22.60
C LYS A 7 6.88 -11.49 -22.99
N ASN A 8 6.08 -10.44 -23.22
CA ASN A 8 6.59 -9.17 -23.71
C ASN A 8 7.31 -8.47 -22.56
N MET A 9 8.64 -8.70 -22.46
CA MET A 9 9.49 -8.16 -21.41
C MET A 9 9.35 -6.63 -21.32
N THR A 10 9.07 -5.96 -22.44
CA THR A 10 8.78 -4.52 -22.51
C THR A 10 7.62 -4.11 -21.62
N MET A 11 6.54 -4.90 -21.56
CA MET A 11 5.40 -4.60 -20.69
C MET A 11 5.75 -4.83 -19.22
N VAL A 12 6.51 -5.89 -18.90
CA VAL A 12 6.99 -6.13 -17.53
C VAL A 12 7.86 -4.96 -17.05
N TRP A 13 8.78 -4.48 -17.89
CA TRP A 13 9.60 -3.32 -17.60
C TRP A 13 8.78 -2.04 -17.43
N PHE A 14 7.77 -1.81 -18.28
CA PHE A 14 6.87 -0.67 -18.13
C PHE A 14 6.11 -0.70 -16.80
N LEU A 15 5.51 -1.84 -16.45
CA LEU A 15 4.84 -2.01 -15.16
C LEU A 15 5.80 -1.88 -13.97
N MET A 16 7.05 -2.32 -14.13
CA MET A 16 8.09 -2.17 -13.11
C MET A 16 8.42 -0.70 -12.87
N VAL A 17 8.62 0.10 -13.91
CA VAL A 17 8.86 1.54 -13.81
C VAL A 17 7.66 2.24 -13.14
N LEU A 18 6.44 1.90 -13.57
CA LEU A 18 5.23 2.46 -12.99
C LEU A 18 5.11 2.12 -11.49
N SER A 19 5.45 0.90 -11.10
CA SER A 19 5.47 0.47 -9.70
C SER A 19 6.52 1.23 -8.89
N ILE A 20 7.70 1.50 -9.45
CA ILE A 20 8.75 2.29 -8.77
C ILE A 20 8.30 3.74 -8.53
N ILE A 21 7.68 4.38 -9.54
CA ILE A 21 7.14 5.74 -9.40
C ILE A 21 6.09 5.79 -8.28
N MET A 22 5.18 4.83 -8.26
CA MET A 22 4.16 4.71 -7.21
C MET A 22 4.77 4.48 -5.83
N TYR A 23 5.81 3.64 -5.72
CA TYR A 23 6.50 3.40 -4.46
C TYR A 23 7.17 4.66 -3.90
N ILE A 24 7.85 5.44 -4.76
CA ILE A 24 8.48 6.71 -4.39
C ILE A 24 7.41 7.72 -3.92
N ALA A 25 6.31 7.86 -4.65
CA ALA A 25 5.22 8.76 -4.27
C ALA A 25 4.66 8.42 -2.88
N VAL A 26 4.49 7.13 -2.58
CA VAL A 26 4.02 6.68 -1.27
C VAL A 26 5.04 6.94 -0.17
N ILE A 27 6.33 6.70 -0.39
CA ILE A 27 7.37 6.98 0.61
C ILE A 27 7.42 8.48 0.96
N ILE A 28 7.35 9.36 -0.05
CA ILE A 28 7.31 10.82 0.17
C ILE A 28 6.10 11.20 1.02
N MET A 29 4.94 10.60 0.73
CA MET A 29 3.73 10.82 1.51
C MET A 29 3.81 10.25 2.91
N LEU A 30 4.43 9.08 3.11
CA LEU A 30 4.62 8.47 4.43
C LEU A 30 5.49 9.37 5.34
N PHE A 31 6.54 9.97 4.79
CA PHE A 31 7.37 10.96 5.50
C PHE A 31 6.58 12.23 5.86
N LYS A 32 5.74 12.72 4.94
CA LYS A 32 4.82 13.85 5.22
C LYS A 32 3.79 13.48 6.29
N LEU A 33 3.30 12.25 6.30
CA LEU A 33 2.31 11.73 7.26
C LEU A 33 2.82 11.68 8.70
N LEU A 34 4.06 11.23 8.91
CA LEU A 34 4.71 11.24 10.23
C LEU A 34 4.78 12.65 10.84
N LYS A 35 4.64 13.69 10.01
CA LYS A 35 4.68 15.10 10.41
C LYS A 35 3.31 15.76 10.61
N LEU A 36 2.19 15.14 10.21
CA LEU A 36 0.85 15.78 10.18
C LEU A 36 -0.23 14.94 10.88
N LYS A 37 -1.30 15.60 11.37
CA LYS A 37 -2.50 14.93 11.90
C LYS A 37 -3.15 14.07 10.79
N PHE A 38 -3.70 12.91 11.17
CA PHE A 38 -4.23 11.91 10.24
C PHE A 38 -5.41 12.45 9.40
N TYR A 39 -5.37 12.27 8.08
CA TYR A 39 -6.48 12.56 7.14
C TYR A 39 -6.95 11.28 6.43
N PRO A 40 -8.28 11.12 6.21
CA PRO A 40 -8.86 9.96 5.53
C PRO A 40 -8.37 9.78 4.09
N SER A 41 -8.07 10.85 3.34
CA SER A 41 -7.50 10.74 1.99
C SER A 41 -6.13 10.02 1.95
N TYR A 42 -5.46 9.86 3.09
CA TYR A 42 -4.20 9.13 3.17
C TYR A 42 -4.36 7.61 3.09
N SER A 43 -5.54 7.06 3.41
CA SER A 43 -5.78 5.62 3.30
C SER A 43 -5.70 5.11 1.86
N GLY A 44 -5.98 5.98 0.88
CA GLY A 44 -5.85 5.66 -0.55
C GLY A 44 -4.43 5.30 -1.00
N PHE A 45 -3.39 5.72 -0.25
CA PHE A 45 -1.99 5.42 -0.58
C PHE A 45 -1.53 4.03 -0.12
N THR A 46 -2.35 3.33 0.67
CA THR A 46 -2.08 1.92 1.03
C THR A 46 -2.15 1.01 -0.19
N PHE A 47 -2.98 1.34 -1.18
CA PHE A 47 -3.12 0.54 -2.40
C PHE A 47 -1.85 0.54 -3.27
N PRO A 48 -1.27 1.70 -3.65
CA PRO A 48 0.03 1.76 -4.33
C PRO A 48 1.22 1.21 -3.51
N LEU A 49 1.15 1.28 -2.17
CA LEU A 49 2.16 0.68 -1.27
C LEU A 49 2.16 -0.85 -1.40
N VAL A 50 0.99 -1.46 -1.18
CA VAL A 50 0.82 -2.92 -1.14
C VAL A 50 1.04 -3.52 -2.52
N ILE A 51 0.51 -2.91 -3.59
CA ILE A 51 0.70 -3.39 -4.96
C ILE A 51 2.19 -3.37 -5.37
N SER A 52 2.97 -2.39 -4.88
CA SER A 52 4.41 -2.32 -5.12
C SER A 52 5.18 -3.41 -4.37
N GLY A 53 4.79 -3.77 -3.14
CA GLY A 53 5.36 -4.93 -2.46
C GLY A 53 5.05 -6.25 -3.18
N ILE A 54 3.81 -6.38 -3.67
CA ILE A 54 3.36 -7.54 -4.44
C ILE A 54 4.06 -7.64 -5.80
N SER A 55 4.37 -6.52 -6.46
CA SER A 55 5.06 -6.51 -7.76
C SER A 55 6.49 -7.05 -7.65
N ILE A 56 7.22 -6.69 -6.59
CA ILE A 56 8.56 -7.23 -6.31
C ILE A 56 8.46 -8.73 -5.99
N LYS A 57 7.43 -9.16 -5.24
CA LYS A 57 7.14 -10.58 -5.00
C LYS A 57 6.90 -11.36 -6.29
N LEU A 58 6.07 -10.82 -7.19
CA LEU A 58 5.79 -11.40 -8.51
C LEU A 58 7.05 -11.45 -9.38
N THR A 59 7.86 -10.40 -9.36
CA THR A 59 9.12 -10.32 -10.11
C THR A 59 10.13 -11.35 -9.61
N ASN A 60 10.24 -11.51 -8.29
CA ASN A 60 11.08 -12.56 -7.69
C ASN A 60 10.56 -13.97 -8.02
N GLY A 61 9.25 -14.19 -7.96
CA GLY A 61 8.60 -15.44 -8.38
C GLY A 61 8.83 -15.76 -9.86
N PHE A 62 8.98 -14.73 -10.69
CA PHE A 62 9.28 -14.86 -12.10
C PHE A 62 10.76 -15.15 -12.36
N LEU A 63 11.68 -14.49 -11.64
CA LEU A 63 13.13 -14.70 -11.72
C LEU A 63 13.52 -16.11 -11.24
N THR A 64 12.92 -16.56 -10.14
CA THR A 64 13.08 -17.93 -9.63
C THR A 64 12.59 -18.97 -10.62
N LYS A 65 11.46 -18.74 -11.30
CA LYS A 65 10.99 -19.59 -12.42
C LYS A 65 11.87 -19.53 -13.66
N SER A 66 12.65 -18.46 -13.84
CA SER A 66 13.60 -18.29 -14.95
C SER A 66 15.00 -18.83 -14.66
N GLY A 67 15.20 -19.54 -13.53
CA GLY A 67 16.49 -20.17 -13.18
C GLY A 67 17.51 -19.24 -12.51
N GLN A 68 17.17 -17.97 -12.31
CA GLN A 68 18.00 -16.98 -11.60
C GLN A 68 17.41 -16.74 -10.21
N ALA A 69 17.49 -17.76 -9.36
CA ALA A 69 17.00 -17.67 -7.99
C ALA A 69 18.00 -16.91 -7.10
N ILE A 70 17.69 -15.66 -6.78
CA ILE A 70 18.47 -14.88 -5.80
C ILE A 70 17.75 -14.98 -4.43
N PRO A 71 18.23 -15.82 -3.50
CA PRO A 71 17.56 -16.03 -2.20
C PRO A 71 17.47 -14.75 -1.37
N LEU A 72 18.41 -13.82 -1.55
CA LEU A 72 18.46 -12.52 -0.89
C LEU A 72 17.23 -11.65 -1.23
N LEU A 73 16.78 -11.71 -2.49
CA LEU A 73 15.60 -11.00 -2.97
C LEU A 73 14.30 -11.52 -2.33
N LYS A 74 14.25 -12.83 -2.03
CA LYS A 74 13.10 -13.47 -1.37
C LYS A 74 12.94 -13.01 0.07
N TYR A 75 14.04 -12.77 0.77
CA TYR A 75 14.02 -12.28 2.15
C TYR A 75 13.57 -10.82 2.21
N LEU A 76 14.10 -9.98 1.31
CA LEU A 76 13.67 -8.59 1.14
C LEU A 76 12.18 -8.48 0.83
N VAL A 77 11.69 -9.29 -0.12
CA VAL A 77 10.27 -9.34 -0.48
C VAL A 77 9.39 -9.64 0.74
N LYS A 78 9.75 -10.66 1.54
CA LYS A 78 8.97 -11.01 2.73
C LYS A 78 8.94 -9.88 3.75
N LEU A 79 10.08 -9.23 3.98
CA LEU A 79 10.16 -8.11 4.92
C LEU A 79 9.30 -6.94 4.44
N GLN A 80 9.40 -6.59 3.16
CA GLN A 80 8.66 -5.49 2.54
C GLN A 80 7.15 -5.77 2.50
N GLU A 81 6.75 -7.02 2.29
CA GLU A 81 5.36 -7.48 2.39
C GLU A 81 4.81 -7.31 3.81
N VAL A 82 5.55 -7.75 4.83
CA VAL A 82 5.15 -7.59 6.24
C VAL A 82 5.01 -6.10 6.60
N VAL A 83 5.98 -5.27 6.23
CA VAL A 83 5.94 -3.83 6.50
C VAL A 83 4.75 -3.17 5.81
N ALA A 84 4.46 -3.52 4.55
CA ALA A 84 3.32 -2.99 3.82
C ALA A 84 1.98 -3.35 4.50
N VAL A 85 1.84 -4.59 4.97
CA VAL A 85 0.65 -5.05 5.70
C VAL A 85 0.51 -4.31 7.04
N VAL A 86 1.58 -4.20 7.81
CA VAL A 86 1.57 -3.51 9.12
C VAL A 86 1.18 -2.04 8.97
N ILE A 87 1.75 -1.33 7.99
CA ILE A 87 1.38 0.07 7.70
C ILE A 87 -0.09 0.16 7.29
N THR A 88 -0.58 -0.78 6.47
CA THR A 88 -1.98 -0.78 6.03
C THR A 88 -2.94 -0.98 7.19
N ILE A 89 -2.64 -1.91 8.12
CA ILE A 89 -3.44 -2.14 9.32
C ILE A 89 -3.42 -0.90 10.23
N TYR A 90 -2.26 -0.27 10.42
CA TYR A 90 -2.15 0.95 11.21
C TYR A 90 -3.03 2.09 10.64
N VAL A 91 -2.97 2.30 9.33
CA VAL A 91 -3.81 3.29 8.63
C VAL A 91 -5.29 2.94 8.74
N LEU A 92 -5.65 1.66 8.68
CA LEU A 92 -7.03 1.19 8.86
C LEU A 92 -7.56 1.52 10.26
N ILE A 93 -6.80 1.25 11.31
CA ILE A 93 -7.21 1.54 12.70
C ILE A 93 -7.41 3.05 12.89
N ARG A 94 -6.45 3.87 12.42
CA ARG A 94 -6.57 5.34 12.44
C ARG A 94 -7.76 5.84 11.64
N TYR A 95 -8.08 5.21 10.50
CA TYR A 95 -9.24 5.54 9.69
C TYR A 95 -10.54 5.23 10.42
N ILE A 96 -10.64 4.08 11.10
CA ILE A 96 -11.80 3.73 11.93
C ILE A 96 -11.95 4.72 13.08
N GLN A 97 -10.85 5.11 13.75
CA GLN A 97 -10.87 6.14 14.80
C GLN A 97 -11.35 7.50 14.28
N PHE A 98 -11.03 7.86 13.05
CA PHE A 98 -11.52 9.09 12.41
C PHE A 98 -12.98 8.98 11.97
N LEU A 99 -13.41 7.81 11.51
CA LEU A 99 -14.76 7.57 11.02
C LEU A 99 -15.78 7.42 12.16
N LEU A 100 -15.34 6.98 13.33
CA LEU A 100 -16.14 6.99 14.54
C LEU A 100 -16.48 8.45 14.87
N PRO A 101 -17.74 8.88 14.72
CA PRO A 101 -18.13 10.23 15.11
C PRO A 101 -17.87 10.36 16.62
N GLU A 102 -17.28 11.48 17.05
CA GLU A 102 -17.62 11.97 18.39
C GLU A 102 -19.14 12.01 18.40
N LYS A 103 -19.72 11.20 19.29
CA LYS A 103 -21.12 11.30 19.66
C LYS A 103 -21.30 12.76 20.04
N HIS A 104 -21.77 13.58 19.11
CA HIS A 104 -22.40 14.84 19.45
C HIS A 104 -23.57 14.41 20.31
N ASP A 105 -23.32 14.48 21.61
CA ASP A 105 -24.36 14.41 22.61
C ASP A 105 -25.43 15.39 22.15
N CYS A 106 -26.55 14.83 21.72
CA CYS A 106 -27.83 15.52 21.65
C CYS A 106 -28.21 15.86 23.10
N ILE A 107 -27.49 16.81 23.71
CA ILE A 107 -27.84 17.37 25.00
C ILE A 107 -28.80 18.53 24.75
N SER A 108 -30.01 18.27 25.23
CA SER A 108 -31.09 19.20 25.61
C SER A 108 -31.88 19.88 24.49
N ILE A 109 -32.93 19.15 24.09
CA ILE A 109 -34.33 19.59 24.21
C ILE A 109 -34.51 20.64 25.33
N ASN A 110 -35.33 21.65 25.03
CA ASN A 110 -35.97 22.60 25.95
C ASN A 110 -35.20 23.88 26.29
N LYS A 111 -35.33 24.89 25.42
CA LYS A 111 -35.44 26.27 25.89
C LYS A 111 -36.91 26.64 25.85
N GLY A 112 -37.58 26.42 26.97
CA GLY A 112 -38.86 27.02 27.29
C GLY A 112 -38.73 28.53 27.48
N ASN A 113 -39.90 29.16 27.39
CA ASN A 113 -40.21 30.60 27.38
C ASN A 113 -40.15 31.27 26.01
#